data_AF-A0AAV5Y9K0-F1
#
_entry.id   AF-A0AAV5Y9K0-F1
#
_cell.length_a   1.000
_cell.length_b   1.000
_cell.length_c   1.000
_cell.angle_alpha   90.00
_cell.angle_beta   90.00
_cell.angle_gamma   90.00
#
_symmetry.space_group_name_H-M   'P 1'
#
loop_
_entity.id
_entity.type
_entity.pdbx_description
1 polymer ?
#
loop_
_entity_poly.entity_id
_entity_poly.type
_entity_poly.pdbx_seq_one_letter_code
_entity_poly.pdbx_strand_id
1 'polypeptide(L)' 'MEASHELTLEELRARMTAAGITIPDHRLAMVRKLLSDALVHVRALDSRTVKTTEPAVRFSAGEPR' A
#
# COMPACT_ATOMS: atom_id res chain seq x y z
N MET A 1 -20.53 -8.41 3.95
CA MET A 1 -20.52 -7.33 2.94
C MET A 1 -19.08 -6.82 2.90
N GLU A 2 -18.29 -7.31 1.95
CA GLU A 2 -16.89 -6.87 1.84
C GLU A 2 -16.91 -5.40 1.47
N ALA A 3 -16.40 -4.55 2.36
CA ALA A 3 -16.21 -3.14 2.05
C ALA A 3 -15.21 -3.09 0.90
N SER A 4 -15.72 -2.96 -0.32
CA SER A 4 -14.94 -2.47 -1.45
C SER A 4 -14.53 -1.05 -1.06
N HIS A 5 -13.45 -0.93 -0.30
CA HIS A 5 -12.89 0.34 0.12
C HIS A 5 -12.30 0.99 -1.14
N GLU A 6 -13.15 1.65 -1.90
CA GLU A 6 -12.73 2.56 -2.95
C GLU A 6 -11.68 3.52 -2.37
N LEU A 7 -10.52 3.55 -3.00
CA LEU A 7 -9.44 4.45 -2.62
C LEU A 7 -9.95 5.89 -2.76
N THR A 8 -10.09 6.63 -1.66
CA THR A 8 -10.53 8.04 -1.71
C THR A 8 -9.38 8.96 -2.10
N LEU A 9 -9.69 10.16 -2.58
CA LEU A 9 -8.67 11.17 -2.94
C LEU A 9 -7.87 11.65 -1.72
N GLU A 10 -8.50 11.69 -0.55
CA GLU A 10 -7.84 12.03 0.71
C GLU A 10 -6.81 10.97 1.10
N GLU A 11 -7.17 9.69 0.96
CA GLU A 11 -6.26 8.59 1.25
C GLU A 11 -5.11 8.50 0.24
N LEU A 12 -5.36 8.88 -1.02
CA LEU A 12 -4.31 9.00 -2.03
C LEU A 12 -3.32 10.12 -1.67
N ARG A 13 -3.82 11.29 -1.25
CA ARG A 13 -2.97 12.41 -0.80
C ARG A 13 -2.14 12.06 0.42
N ALA A 14 -2.71 11.39 1.42
CA ALA A 14 -1.96 10.93 2.59
C ALA A 14 -0.82 9.97 2.22
N ARG A 15 -1.07 9.03 1.29
CA ARG A 15 -0.03 8.11 0.80
C ARG A 15 1.05 8.81 -0.03
N MET A 16 0.68 9.79 -0.83
CA MET A 16 1.66 10.62 -1.55
C MET A 16 2.62 11.31 -0.59
N THR A 17 2.09 11.90 0.49
CA THR A 17 2.90 12.51 1.55
C THR A 17 3.79 11.49 2.23
N ALA A 18 3.27 10.31 2.60
CA ALA A 18 4.04 9.26 3.25
C ALA A 18 5.16 8.69 2.35
N ALA A 19 4.92 8.62 1.04
CA ALA A 19 5.91 8.18 0.06
C ALA A 19 6.88 9.28 -0.39
N GLY A 20 6.64 10.54 -0.03
CA GLY A 20 7.42 11.69 -0.49
C GLY A 20 7.30 11.95 -2.00
N ILE A 21 6.18 11.58 -2.62
CA ILE A 21 5.98 11.68 -4.08
C ILE A 21 4.98 12.80 -4.38
N THR A 22 5.34 13.68 -5.32
CA THR A 22 4.42 14.68 -5.87
C THR A 22 3.78 14.18 -7.16
N ILE A 23 2.46 14.07 -7.17
CA ILE A 23 1.67 13.70 -8.35
C ILE A 23 0.85 14.93 -8.74
N PRO A 24 0.91 15.37 -10.00
CA PRO A 24 0.09 16.49 -10.46
C PRO A 24 -1.41 16.21 -10.32
N ASP A 25 -2.21 17.19 -9.89
CA ASP A 25 -3.65 17.03 -9.64
C ASP A 25 -4.44 16.45 -10.82
N HIS A 26 -4.10 16.87 -12.05
CA HIS A 26 -4.72 16.36 -13.27
C HIS A 26 -4.53 14.84 -13.48
N ARG A 27 -3.57 14.21 -12.79
CA ARG A 27 -3.31 12.77 -12.85
C ARG A 27 -3.91 12.00 -11.68
N LEU A 28 -4.44 12.67 -10.64
CA LEU A 28 -4.92 12.00 -9.44
C LEU A 28 -6.07 11.03 -9.72
N ALA A 29 -7.01 11.40 -10.61
CA ALA A 29 -8.11 10.52 -10.99
C ALA A 29 -7.60 9.23 -11.69
N MET A 30 -6.59 9.37 -12.55
CA MET A 30 -5.96 8.24 -13.25
C MET A 30 -5.19 7.34 -12.28
N VAL A 31 -4.44 7.94 -11.35
CA VAL A 31 -3.69 7.21 -10.32
C VAL A 31 -4.65 6.49 -9.36
N ARG A 32 -5.74 7.13 -8.95
CA ARG A 32 -6.80 6.51 -8.15
C ARG A 32 -7.34 5.26 -8.84
N LYS A 33 -7.69 5.35 -10.13
CA LYS A 33 -8.19 4.20 -10.90
C LYS A 33 -7.14 3.09 -10.98
N LEU A 34 -5.91 3.44 -11.36
CA LEU A 34 -4.80 2.48 -11.45
C LEU A 34 -4.59 1.72 -10.15
N LEU A 35 -4.58 2.42 -9.01
CA LEU A 35 -4.38 1.81 -7.70
C LEU A 35 -5.59 0.97 -7.27
N SER A 36 -6.82 1.40 -7.56
CA SER A 36 -8.01 0.60 -7.30
C SER A 36 -7.99 -0.72 -8.09
N ASP A 37 -7.65 -0.68 -9.38
CA ASP A 37 -7.51 -1.87 -10.22
C ASP A 37 -6.35 -2.77 -9.75
N ALA A 38 -5.16 -2.21 -9.53
CA ALA A 38 -3.98 -2.98 -9.16
C ALA A 38 -4.07 -3.62 -7.77
N LEU A 39 -4.70 -2.93 -6.81
CA LEU A 39 -4.78 -3.40 -5.42
C LEU A 39 -5.99 -4.31 -5.15
N VAL A 40 -6.90 -4.51 -6.11
CA VAL A 40 -8.11 -5.32 -5.89
C VAL A 40 -7.77 -6.73 -5.40
N HIS A 41 -6.77 -7.36 -6.00
CA HIS A 41 -6.34 -8.71 -5.65
C HIS A 41 -5.50 -8.75 -4.36
N VAL A 42 -4.73 -7.69 -4.07
CA VAL A 42 -3.95 -7.56 -2.83
C VAL A 42 -4.89 -7.38 -1.64
N ARG A 43 -5.93 -6.57 -1.77
CA ARG A 43 -6.97 -6.39 -0.73
C ARG A 43 -7.72 -7.69 -0.46
N ALA A 44 -8.00 -8.48 -1.50
CA ALA A 44 -8.62 -9.80 -1.33
C ALA A 44 -7.72 -10.81 -0.57
N LEU A 45 -6.40 -10.58 -0.54
CA LEU A 45 -5.47 -11.34 0.29
C LEU A 45 -5.40 -10.79 1.72
N ASP A 46 -5.47 -9.46 1.89
CA ASP A 46 -5.43 -8.76 3.19
C ASP A 46 -6.63 -9.13 4.09
N SER A 47 -7.82 -9.36 3.50
CA SER A 47 -9.01 -9.85 4.22
C SER A 47 -8.81 -11.22 4.88
N ARG A 48 -7.85 -12.02 4.41
CA ARG A 48 -7.55 -13.32 5.00
C ARG A 48 -6.68 -13.06 6.21
N THR A 49 -7.33 -12.95 7.37
CA THR A 49 -6.78 -12.91 8.73
C THR A 49 -5.26 -13.10 8.72
N VAL A 50 -4.52 -11.99 8.78
CA VAL A 50 -3.05 -12.00 8.83
C VAL A 50 -2.66 -12.85 10.04
N LYS A 51 -2.32 -14.11 9.77
CA LYS A 51 -1.82 -15.03 10.78
C LYS A 51 -0.52 -14.40 11.27
N THR A 52 -0.40 -14.12 12.56
CA THR A 52 0.83 -13.55 13.12
C THR A 52 1.99 -14.50 12.80
N THR A 53 2.77 -14.13 11.79
CA THR A 53 4.00 -14.82 11.40
C THR A 53 5.15 -14.10 12.07
N GLU A 54 6.11 -14.86 12.59
CA GLU A 54 7.34 -14.30 13.12
C GLU A 54 8.01 -13.43 12.03
N PRO A 55 8.46 -12.21 12.36
CA PRO A 55 9.08 -11.32 11.39
C PRO A 55 10.29 -12.00 10.76
N ALA A 56 10.52 -11.75 9.46
CA ALA A 56 11.66 -12.32 8.74
C ALA A 56 12.96 -12.02 9.49
N VAL A 57 13.74 -13.08 9.76
CA VAL A 57 15.02 -13.00 10.47
C VAL A 57 15.93 -12.01 9.73
N ARG A 58 16.38 -10.98 10.44
CA ARG A 58 17.36 -10.01 9.91
C ARG A 58 18.76 -10.54 10.22
N PHE A 59 19.51 -10.89 9.19
CA PHE A 59 20.93 -11.18 9.33
C PHE A 59 21.70 -9.86 9.24
N SER A 60 22.27 -9.40 10.36
CA SER A 60 23.26 -8.32 10.33
C SER A 60 24.56 -8.88 9.78
N ALA A 61 25.11 -8.28 8.73
CA ALA A 61 26.47 -8.57 8.29
C ALA A 61 27.41 -8.20 9.44
N GLY A 62 28.02 -9.19 10.08
CA GLY A 62 28.92 -8.96 11.21
C GLY A 62 30.02 -8.00 10.80
N GLU A 63 30.23 -6.95 11.61
CA GLU A 63 31.38 -6.08 11.46
C GLU A 63 32.67 -6.93 11.57
N PRO A 64 33.63 -6.77 10.63
CA PRO A 64 34.93 -7.39 10.77
C PRO A 64 35.64 -6.77 11.97
N ARG A 65 36.10 -7.62 12.88
CA ARG A 65 36.87 -7.25 14.06
C ARG A 65 38.34 -7.02 13.73
#